data_AF-A0A6G0VJV0-F1
#
_entry.id   AF-A0A6G0VJV0-F1
#
_cell.length_a   1.000
_cell.length_b   1.000
_cell.length_c   1.000
_cell.angle_alpha   90.00
_cell.angle_beta   90.00
_cell.angle_gamma   90.00
#
_symmetry.space_group_name_H-M   'P 1'
#
loop_
_entity.id
_entity.type
_entity.pdbx_description
1 polymer ?
#
loop_
_entity_poly.entity_id
_entity_poly.type
_entity_poly.pdbx_seq_one_letter_code
_entity_poly.pdbx_strand_id
1 'polypeptide(L)'
;KIARTYFSRGRHNLIDVFYLALSYSKVPKQLLRDNANFIQDETNLKHVYNDRCSGDMSYTEFKYFCTSYWRKGRFNFIVINKDCERDNGRYRHGFDTFVII
;
A
#
# COMPACT_ATOMS: atom_id res chain seq x y z
N LYS A 1 -13.03 16.85 11.54
CA LYS A 1 -12.10 17.25 12.63
C LYS A 1 -11.36 16.05 13.24
N ILE A 2 -12.05 14.97 13.61
CA ILE A 2 -11.47 13.78 14.26
C ILE A 2 -10.41 13.09 13.40
N ALA A 3 -10.74 12.71 12.16
CA ALA A 3 -9.78 12.05 11.26
C ALA A 3 -8.47 12.85 11.10
N ARG A 4 -8.56 14.17 10.97
CA ARG A 4 -7.35 15.01 10.84
C ARG A 4 -6.42 14.89 12.05
N THR A 5 -6.96 14.96 13.26
CA THR A 5 -6.14 14.88 14.47
C THR A 5 -5.43 13.52 14.58
N TYR A 6 -6.15 12.44 14.33
CA TYR A 6 -5.61 11.09 14.40
C TYR A 6 -4.57 10.80 13.30
N PHE A 7 -4.82 11.22 12.06
CA PHE A 7 -3.89 10.95 10.95
C PHE A 7 -2.70 11.92 10.87
N SER A 8 -2.78 13.10 11.49
CA SER A 8 -1.64 14.02 11.58
C SER A 8 -0.77 13.80 12.81
N ARG A 9 -1.31 13.28 13.92
CA ARG A 9 -0.57 13.15 15.20
C ARG A 9 -0.54 11.74 15.80
N GLY A 10 -1.26 10.77 15.23
CA GLY A 10 -1.38 9.42 15.79
C GLY A 10 -0.02 8.76 15.99
N ARG A 11 0.87 8.82 14.99
CA ARG A 11 2.24 8.27 15.09
C ARG A 11 3.05 8.86 16.25
N HIS A 12 2.96 10.17 16.50
CA HIS A 12 3.67 10.81 17.60
C HIS A 12 3.18 10.35 18.98
N ASN A 13 1.94 9.86 19.05
CA ASN A 13 1.33 9.36 20.26
C ASN A 13 1.32 7.82 20.32
N LEU A 14 2.04 7.13 19.41
CA LEU A 14 2.06 5.67 19.29
C LEU A 14 0.65 5.05 19.09
N ILE A 15 -0.20 5.72 18.30
CA ILE A 15 -1.55 5.27 17.98
C ILE A 15 -1.63 4.82 16.52
N ASP A 16 -1.99 3.56 16.30
CA ASP A 16 -2.32 3.02 15.00
C ASP A 16 -3.79 3.30 14.63
N VAL A 17 -4.02 3.76 13.39
CA VAL A 17 -5.35 4.22 12.95
C VAL A 17 -5.68 3.62 11.59
N PHE A 18 -6.80 2.92 11.51
CA PHE A 18 -7.34 2.38 10.26
C PHE A 18 -8.47 3.27 9.74
N TYR A 19 -8.39 3.66 8.47
CA TYR A 19 -9.46 4.38 7.77
C TYR A 19 -10.09 3.48 6.71
N LEU A 20 -11.33 3.05 6.97
CA LEU A 20 -12.10 2.26 6.03
C LEU A 20 -12.99 3.18 5.19
N ALA A 21 -12.82 3.14 3.88
CA ALA A 21 -13.64 3.90 2.94
C ALA A 21 -14.11 3.01 1.80
N LEU A 22 -15.35 3.24 1.36
CA LEU A 22 -15.97 2.51 0.26
C LEU A 22 -15.30 2.75 -1.10
N SER A 23 -14.60 3.87 -1.29
CA SER A 23 -13.86 4.16 -2.52
C SER A 23 -12.64 5.03 -2.25
N TYR A 24 -11.59 4.84 -3.06
CA TYR A 24 -10.36 5.64 -2.99
C TYR A 24 -10.60 7.14 -3.19
N SER A 25 -11.54 7.49 -4.07
CA SER A 25 -11.93 8.87 -4.36
C SER A 25 -12.50 9.61 -3.14
N LYS A 26 -13.10 8.89 -2.18
CA LYS A 26 -13.63 9.45 -0.93
C LYS A 26 -12.55 9.67 0.13
N VAL A 27 -11.32 9.22 -0.10
CA VAL A 27 -10.21 9.44 0.82
C VAL A 27 -9.61 10.84 0.59
N PRO A 28 -9.55 11.71 1.61
CA PRO A 28 -8.91 13.03 1.51
C PRO A 28 -7.46 12.94 1.03
N LYS A 29 -7.11 13.71 -0.02
CA LYS A 29 -5.79 13.64 -0.65
C LYS A 29 -4.65 14.07 0.29
N GLN A 30 -4.66 15.36 0.64
CA GLN A 30 -3.59 16.08 1.36
C GLN A 30 -3.26 15.58 2.77
N LEU A 31 -3.96 14.55 3.27
CA LEU A 31 -3.82 14.11 4.65
C LEU A 31 -3.71 12.60 4.75
N LEU A 32 -4.62 11.90 4.09
CA LEU A 32 -4.70 10.45 4.15
C LEU A 32 -3.96 9.81 2.97
N ARG A 33 -4.26 10.22 1.73
CA ARG A 33 -3.63 9.58 0.54
C ARG A 33 -2.13 9.75 0.48
N ASP A 34 -1.66 10.93 0.86
CA ASP A 34 -0.24 11.25 0.77
C ASP A 34 0.57 10.67 1.95
N ASN A 35 -0.06 10.38 3.10
CA ASN A 35 0.66 10.03 4.34
C ASN A 35 0.31 8.66 4.95
N ALA A 36 -0.73 7.97 4.49
CA ALA A 36 -1.16 6.68 5.03
C ALA A 36 -0.82 5.50 4.11
N ASN A 37 -0.75 4.31 4.71
CA ASN A 37 -0.66 3.05 3.98
C ASN A 37 -2.06 2.64 3.51
N PHE A 38 -2.17 2.13 2.28
CA PHE A 38 -3.45 1.73 1.69
C PHE A 38 -3.55 0.22 1.48
N ILE A 39 -4.69 -0.35 1.83
CA ILE A 39 -5.12 -1.68 1.39
C ILE A 39 -6.17 -1.42 0.29
N GLN A 40 -5.85 -1.77 -0.96
CA GLN A 40 -6.70 -1.50 -2.12
C GLN A 40 -7.07 -2.78 -2.88
N ASP A 41 -8.15 -2.69 -3.65
CA ASP A 41 -8.64 -3.72 -4.55
C ASP A 41 -7.96 -3.67 -5.93
N GLU A 42 -8.17 -4.72 -6.74
CA GLU A 42 -7.59 -4.84 -8.09
C GLU A 42 -7.97 -3.65 -9.01
N THR A 43 -9.13 -3.03 -8.80
CA THR A 43 -9.61 -1.89 -9.61
C THR A 43 -8.66 -0.70 -9.57
N ASN A 44 -7.94 -0.50 -8.45
CA ASN A 44 -7.02 0.61 -8.26
C ASN A 44 -5.55 0.24 -8.47
N LEU A 45 -5.25 -0.98 -8.93
CA LEU A 45 -3.87 -1.49 -9.06
C LEU A 45 -2.99 -0.59 -9.93
N LYS A 46 -3.55 -0.02 -10.99
CA LYS A 46 -2.81 0.88 -11.91
C LYS A 46 -2.45 2.21 -11.27
N HIS A 47 -3.28 2.72 -10.36
CA HIS A 47 -2.96 3.92 -9.60
C HIS A 47 -1.85 3.65 -8.58
N VAL A 48 -1.93 2.54 -7.83
CA VAL A 48 -0.87 2.12 -6.92
C VAL A 48 0.45 1.94 -7.67
N TYR A 49 0.42 1.29 -8.84
CA TYR A 49 1.61 1.12 -9.68
C TYR A 49 2.23 2.47 -10.07
N ASN A 50 1.43 3.39 -10.62
CA ASN A 50 1.93 4.69 -11.08
C ASN A 50 2.57 5.48 -9.93
N ASP A 51 1.95 5.49 -8.76
CA ASP A 51 2.39 6.28 -7.61
C ASP A 51 3.58 5.63 -6.87
N ARG A 52 3.64 4.30 -6.83
CA ARG A 52 4.52 3.56 -5.90
C ARG A 52 5.54 2.63 -6.56
N CYS A 53 5.34 2.17 -7.79
CA CYS A 53 6.12 1.09 -8.39
C CYS A 53 6.65 1.36 -9.81
N SER A 54 6.25 2.47 -10.45
CA SER A 54 6.44 2.72 -11.89
C SER A 54 7.89 2.74 -12.38
N GLY A 55 8.89 2.78 -11.49
CA GLY A 55 10.31 2.71 -11.82
C GLY A 55 10.99 1.37 -11.54
N ASP A 56 10.33 0.44 -10.84
CA ASP A 56 10.98 -0.79 -10.35
C ASP A 56 10.73 -2.00 -11.25
N MET A 57 9.55 -2.06 -11.88
CA MET A 57 9.11 -3.13 -12.79
C MET A 57 8.04 -2.60 -13.72
N SER A 58 7.68 -3.34 -14.77
CA SER A 58 6.54 -3.00 -15.63
C SER A 58 5.20 -3.21 -14.93
N TYR A 59 4.14 -2.55 -15.42
CA TYR A 59 2.78 -2.76 -14.89
C TYR A 59 2.32 -4.21 -15.01
N THR A 60 2.72 -4.90 -16.08
CA THR A 60 2.36 -6.30 -16.30
C THR A 60 2.99 -7.21 -15.25
N GLU A 61 4.27 -7.00 -14.96
CA GLU A 61 4.98 -7.72 -13.89
C GLU A 61 4.38 -7.43 -12.54
N PHE A 62 4.07 -6.17 -12.25
CA PHE A 62 3.42 -5.78 -11.00
C PHE A 62 2.03 -6.42 -10.84
N LYS A 63 1.24 -6.44 -11.90
CA LYS A 63 -0.07 -7.10 -11.88
C LYS A 63 0.07 -8.60 -11.64
N TYR A 64 1.03 -9.26 -12.28
CA TYR A 64 1.31 -10.66 -12.06
C TYR A 64 1.78 -10.93 -10.62
N PHE A 65 2.67 -10.10 -10.09
CA PHE A 65 3.15 -10.16 -8.71
C PHE A 65 1.99 -10.13 -7.70
N CYS A 66 1.11 -9.13 -7.78
CA CYS A 66 -0.06 -9.02 -6.90
C CYS A 66 -1.00 -10.23 -7.04
N THR A 67 -1.42 -10.54 -8.26
CA THR A 67 -2.47 -11.55 -8.51
C THR A 67 -1.99 -12.96 -8.19
N SER A 68 -0.72 -13.29 -8.47
CA SER A 68 -0.14 -14.60 -8.14
C SER A 68 -0.12 -14.85 -6.63
N TYR A 69 0.15 -13.82 -5.82
CA TYR A 69 0.14 -13.95 -4.37
C TYR A 69 -1.27 -13.98 -3.78
N TRP A 70 -2.17 -13.12 -4.26
CA TRP A 70 -3.56 -13.07 -3.80
C TRP A 70 -4.33 -14.36 -4.06
N ARG A 71 -4.01 -15.08 -5.14
CA ARG A 71 -4.62 -16.38 -5.44
C ARG A 71 -4.23 -17.50 -4.48
N LYS A 72 -3.14 -17.35 -3.71
CA LYS A 72 -2.67 -18.38 -2.77
C LYS A 72 -3.54 -18.50 -1.51
N GLY A 73 -4.40 -17.53 -1.19
CA GLY A 73 -5.21 -17.58 0.02
C GLY A 73 -6.18 -16.41 0.17
N ARG A 74 -7.27 -16.64 0.91
CA ARG A 74 -8.15 -15.57 1.38
C ARG A 74 -7.35 -14.67 2.32
N PHE A 75 -7.36 -13.37 2.09
CA PHE A 75 -6.68 -12.34 2.90
C PHE A 75 -5.17 -12.15 2.67
N ASN A 76 -4.62 -12.73 1.60
CA ASN A 76 -3.25 -12.40 1.20
C ASN A 76 -3.16 -10.94 0.74
N PHE A 77 -2.13 -10.24 1.19
CA PHE A 77 -1.83 -8.87 0.80
C PHE A 77 -0.34 -8.69 0.56
N ILE A 78 0.02 -7.65 -0.17
CA ILE A 78 1.41 -7.27 -0.41
C ILE A 78 1.75 -5.99 0.35
N VAL A 79 3.03 -5.80 0.66
CA VAL A 79 3.54 -4.56 1.23
C VAL A 79 4.56 -3.96 0.27
N ILE A 80 4.45 -2.65 0.06
CA ILE A 80 5.39 -1.86 -0.72
C ILE A 80 5.96 -0.79 0.22
N ASN A 81 7.20 -0.96 0.66
CA ASN A 81 7.91 -0.06 1.55
C ASN A 81 8.95 0.78 0.78
N LYS A 82 8.64 2.05 0.53
CA LYS A 82 9.54 2.95 -0.23
C LYS A 82 10.77 3.40 0.54
N ASP A 83 10.81 3.18 1.86
CA ASP A 83 11.99 3.47 2.68
C ASP A 83 13.09 2.41 2.52
N CYS A 84 12.78 1.30 1.82
CA CYS A 84 13.71 0.24 1.50
C CYS A 84 14.17 0.32 0.03
N GLU A 85 15.40 -0.15 -0.21
CA GLU A 85 15.91 -0.37 -1.56
C GLU A 85 15.10 -1.45 -2.29
N ARG A 86 15.05 -1.36 -3.63
CA ARG A 86 14.21 -2.22 -4.49
C ARG A 86 14.35 -3.70 -4.14
N ASP A 87 15.60 -4.16 -4.07
CA ASP A 87 15.95 -5.57 -3.88
C ASP A 87 16.29 -5.90 -2.42
N ASN A 88 16.05 -4.96 -1.50
CA ASN A 88 16.31 -5.10 -0.07
C ASN A 88 15.10 -4.67 0.77
N GLY A 89 13.97 -5.34 0.52
CA GLY A 89 12.82 -5.30 1.40
C GLY A 89 11.72 -4.29 1.06
N ARG A 90 11.80 -3.66 -0.12
CA ARG A 90 10.73 -2.81 -0.67
C ARG A 90 9.46 -3.62 -0.92
N TYR A 91 9.54 -4.81 -1.50
CA TYR A 91 8.37 -5.61 -1.81
C TYR A 91 8.27 -6.83 -0.92
N ARG A 92 7.06 -7.08 -0.41
CA ARG A 92 6.81 -8.20 0.50
C ARG A 92 5.47 -8.86 0.26
N HIS A 93 5.46 -10.16 0.48
CA HIS A 93 4.28 -10.99 0.66
C HIS A 93 3.92 -10.99 2.15
N GLY A 94 2.78 -10.39 2.51
CA GLY A 94 2.49 -10.09 3.91
C GLY A 94 3.55 -9.15 4.51
N PHE A 95 3.83 -9.30 5.81
CA PHE A 95 4.83 -8.48 6.49
C PHE A 95 6.24 -9.07 6.46
N ASP A 96 6.33 -10.40 6.45
CA ASP A 96 7.55 -11.12 6.84
C ASP A 96 8.31 -11.75 5.66
N THR A 97 7.67 -11.86 4.49
CA THR A 97 8.29 -12.52 3.33
C THR A 97 8.76 -11.49 2.32
N PHE A 98 10.06 -11.26 2.24
CA PHE A 98 10.69 -10.34 1.30
C PHE A 98 10.72 -10.90 -0.12
N VAL A 99 10.56 -10.01 -1.10
CA VAL A 99 10.59 -10.35 -2.52
C VAL A 99 11.68 -9.54 -3.19
N ILE A 100 12.54 -10.25 -3.91
CA ILE A 100 13.58 -9.70 -4.78
C ILE A 100 13.00 -9.73 -6.20
N ILE A 101 13.23 -8.66 -6.97
CA ILE A 101 12.56 -8.43 -8.25
C ILE A 101 13.57 -8.13 -9.35
#